data_AF-T5AL14-F1
#
_entry.id   AF-T5AL14-F1
#
_cell.length_a   1.000
_cell.length_b   1.000
_cell.length_c   1.000
_cell.angle_alpha   90.00
_cell.angle_beta   90.00
_cell.angle_gamma   90.00
#
_symmetry.space_group_name_H-M   'P 1'
#
loop_
_entity.id
_entity.type
_entity.pdbx_description
1 polymer ?
#
loop_
_entity_poly.entity_id
_entity_poly.type
_entity_poly.pdbx_seq_one_letter_code
_entity_poly.pdbx_strand_id
1 'polypeptide(L)'
;MDSPSQVLSRGMTWPVSRTFLKDAGLATAYMPLLLSRLADPFTLNLSPVREPVEMKVAVIGGGPSGIVTLKYLVEAHQSLQSEKMEVWLFEYQPQIGGAFAARVYEDAELVSSKQLTTFSDFRYGGPQDFLSPEHIGC
;
A
#
# COMPACT_ATOMS: atom_id res chain seq x y z
N MET A 1 -3.52 28.35 -27.56
CA MET A 1 -2.59 27.25 -27.27
C MET A 1 -2.02 27.55 -25.91
N ASP A 2 -2.58 26.94 -24.88
CA ASP A 2 -2.27 27.30 -23.50
C ASP A 2 -1.00 26.58 -23.02
N SER A 3 -0.21 27.31 -22.23
CA SER A 3 1.05 26.85 -21.65
C SER A 3 0.84 25.65 -20.71
N PRO A 4 1.76 24.66 -20.67
CA PRO A 4 1.67 23.47 -19.79
C PRO A 4 1.54 23.78 -18.30
N SER A 5 1.87 25.01 -17.87
CA SER A 5 1.77 25.47 -16.48
C SER A 5 0.35 25.80 -16.02
N GLN A 6 -0.64 25.89 -16.92
CA GLN A 6 -2.01 26.31 -16.56
C GLN A 6 -2.99 25.16 -16.31
N VAL A 7 -2.59 23.90 -16.50
CA VAL A 7 -3.49 22.74 -16.28
C VAL A 7 -3.45 22.22 -14.83
N LEU A 8 -2.45 22.63 -14.03
CA LEU A 8 -2.26 22.16 -12.65
C LEU A 8 -3.11 22.88 -11.59
N SER A 9 -3.92 23.87 -11.95
CA SER A 9 -4.71 24.67 -10.99
C SER A 9 -6.17 24.23 -10.82
N ARG A 10 -6.62 23.18 -11.51
CA ARG A 10 -7.96 22.61 -11.28
C ARG A 10 -7.89 21.57 -10.16
N GLY A 11 -8.10 22.06 -8.94
CA GLY A 11 -8.19 21.24 -7.73
C GLY A 11 -9.24 20.14 -7.86
N MET A 12 -8.79 18.90 -7.83
CA MET A 12 -9.60 17.72 -7.51
C MET A 12 -9.27 17.32 -6.07
N THR A 13 -10.18 17.65 -5.16
CA THR A 13 -10.16 17.20 -3.77
C THR A 13 -10.54 15.71 -3.74
N TRP A 14 -9.59 14.85 -3.43
CA TRP A 14 -9.84 13.43 -3.20
C TRP A 14 -10.33 13.22 -1.75
N PRO A 15 -11.49 12.58 -1.51
CA PRO A 15 -11.89 12.19 -0.16
C PRO A 15 -11.06 10.99 0.28
N VAL A 16 -10.09 11.21 1.19
CA VAL A 16 -9.35 10.14 1.86
C VAL A 16 -10.14 9.70 3.08
N SER A 17 -10.90 8.61 2.97
CA SER A 17 -11.49 7.95 4.14
C SER A 17 -10.43 7.10 4.85
N ARG A 18 -10.00 7.55 6.04
CA ARG A 18 -9.17 6.75 6.97
C ARG A 18 -10.09 5.95 7.89
N THR A 19 -10.15 4.63 7.71
CA THR A 19 -10.78 3.74 8.69
C THR A 19 -9.69 3.09 9.53
N PHE A 20 -9.58 3.51 10.80
CA PHE A 20 -8.70 2.88 11.79
C PHE A 20 -9.48 1.76 12.50
N LEU A 21 -8.99 0.51 12.46
CA LEU A 21 -9.37 -0.51 13.44
C LEU A 21 -8.72 -0.17 14.78
N LYS A 22 -9.53 -0.10 15.84
CA LYS A 22 -9.10 0.06 17.25
C LYS A 22 -9.31 -1.23 18.04
N ASP A 23 -8.44 -1.38 19.03
CA ASP A 23 -8.09 -2.53 19.86
C ASP A 23 -9.20 -3.13 20.75
N ALA A 24 -8.98 -4.38 21.17
CA ALA A 24 -9.47 -4.97 22.42
C ALA A 24 -8.25 -5.16 23.35
N GLY A 25 -8.15 -4.48 24.50
CA GLY A 25 -8.54 -4.97 25.84
C GLY A 25 -7.54 -6.03 26.36
N LEU A 26 -6.88 -5.97 27.52
CA LEU A 26 -7.14 -5.39 28.83
C LEU A 26 -5.82 -5.35 29.64
N ALA A 27 -5.66 -4.39 30.55
CA ALA A 27 -5.01 -4.60 31.86
C ALA A 27 -5.21 -3.38 32.79
N THR A 28 -6.28 -3.43 33.58
CA THR A 28 -6.49 -2.81 34.90
C THR A 28 -5.35 -3.27 35.85
N ALA A 29 -4.86 -2.61 36.90
CA ALA A 29 -5.24 -1.49 37.76
C ALA A 29 -3.97 -1.05 38.54
N TYR A 30 -3.90 0.19 39.04
CA TYR A 30 -3.51 0.60 40.42
C TYR A 30 -3.28 2.13 40.46
N MET A 31 -3.76 2.74 41.54
CA MET A 31 -4.25 4.12 41.69
C MET A 31 -3.18 5.04 42.36
N PRO A 32 -3.44 6.34 42.67
CA PRO A 32 -2.73 7.50 42.14
C PRO A 32 -1.96 8.30 43.22
N LEU A 33 -1.37 9.45 42.84
CA LEU A 33 -1.30 10.73 43.58
C LEU A 33 0.00 11.48 43.26
N LEU A 34 -0.05 12.44 42.33
CA LEU A 34 0.46 13.79 42.61
C LEU A 34 -0.11 14.75 41.57
N LEU A 35 -1.11 15.51 42.01
CA LEU A 35 -1.66 16.64 41.28
C LEU A 35 -0.62 17.77 41.25
N SER A 36 -0.69 18.57 40.20
CA SER A 36 -0.27 19.98 40.10
C SER A 36 1.11 20.28 39.52
N ARG A 37 1.14 20.59 38.21
CA ARG A 37 1.49 21.92 37.70
C ARG A 37 1.36 21.95 36.16
N LEU A 38 0.33 22.65 35.69
CA LEU A 38 0.21 23.41 34.44
C LEU A 38 1.17 23.05 33.29
N ALA A 39 0.66 22.31 32.30
CA ALA A 39 1.07 22.43 30.90
C ALA A 39 -0.07 21.98 29.97
N ASP A 40 -0.78 22.97 29.44
CA ASP A 40 -1.47 23.03 28.14
C ASP A 40 -2.56 21.96 27.76
N PRO A 41 -3.85 22.35 27.61
CA PRO A 41 -4.88 21.47 27.04
C PRO A 41 -4.71 21.20 25.53
N PHE A 42 -3.71 21.79 24.87
CA PHE A 42 -3.29 21.48 23.50
C PHE A 42 -1.96 20.73 23.45
N THR A 43 -1.75 19.74 24.32
CA THR A 43 -0.69 18.75 24.07
C THR A 43 -1.04 18.01 22.79
N LEU A 44 -0.53 18.54 21.68
CA LEU A 44 -0.50 17.93 20.36
C LEU A 44 -0.19 16.46 20.56
N ASN A 45 -1.06 15.62 20.01
CA ASN A 45 -0.74 14.23 19.75
C ASN A 45 0.42 14.24 18.75
N LEU A 46 1.63 14.47 19.25
CA LEU A 46 2.87 14.21 18.56
C LEU A 46 2.95 12.68 18.56
N SER A 47 2.22 12.08 17.61
CA SER A 47 2.65 10.81 17.04
C SER A 47 4.17 10.91 16.89
N PRO A 48 4.94 9.88 17.31
CA PRO A 48 6.40 9.94 17.31
C PRO A 48 6.84 10.59 16.00
N VAL A 49 7.65 11.65 16.10
CA VAL A 49 8.28 12.28 14.94
C VAL A 49 8.82 11.12 14.12
N ARG A 50 8.17 10.82 13.00
CA ARG A 50 8.60 9.72 12.15
C ARG A 50 10.04 10.08 11.80
N GLU A 51 10.97 9.22 12.17
CA GLU A 51 12.37 9.34 11.73
C GLU A 51 12.35 9.76 10.26
N PRO A 52 13.10 10.81 9.88
CA PRO A 52 13.00 11.38 8.55
C PRO A 52 13.26 10.27 7.54
N VAL A 53 12.20 9.89 6.81
CA VAL A 53 12.30 8.86 5.79
C VAL A 53 13.11 9.48 4.66
N GLU A 54 14.34 9.00 4.45
CA GLU A 54 15.29 9.62 3.52
C GLU A 54 14.72 9.67 2.09
N MET A 55 13.91 8.67 1.72
CA MET A 55 13.33 8.56 0.39
C MET A 55 11.83 8.29 0.43
N LYS A 56 11.08 9.10 -0.32
CA LYS A 56 9.66 8.89 -0.61
C LYS A 56 9.48 8.46 -2.05
N VAL A 57 8.72 7.39 -2.28
CA VAL A 57 8.51 6.81 -3.61
C VAL A 57 7.02 6.69 -3.90
N ALA A 58 6.59 7.20 -5.04
CA ALA A 58 5.25 6.99 -5.58
C ALA A 58 5.30 5.90 -6.66
N VAL A 59 4.57 4.81 -6.44
CA VAL A 59 4.36 3.74 -7.42
C VAL A 59 3.02 3.99 -8.11
N ILE A 60 3.03 4.13 -9.43
CA ILE A 60 1.83 4.42 -10.22
C ILE A 60 1.37 3.15 -10.94
N GLY A 61 0.14 2.73 -10.65
CA GLY A 61 -0.48 1.50 -11.15
C GLY A 61 -0.38 0.35 -10.15
N GLY A 62 -1.53 -0.24 -9.83
CA GLY A 62 -1.75 -1.42 -8.98
C GLY A 62 -1.82 -2.73 -9.76
N GLY A 63 -1.21 -2.79 -10.95
CA GLY A 63 -0.99 -4.05 -11.67
C GLY A 63 0.13 -4.90 -11.05
N PRO A 64 0.44 -6.07 -11.63
CA PRO A 64 1.51 -6.96 -11.14
C PRO A 64 2.85 -6.26 -10.95
N SER A 65 3.26 -5.42 -11.90
CA SER A 65 4.52 -4.67 -11.83
C SER A 65 4.56 -3.70 -10.65
N GLY A 66 3.46 -2.98 -10.41
CA GLY A 66 3.36 -2.02 -9.32
C GLY A 66 3.32 -2.68 -7.95
N ILE A 67 2.57 -3.78 -7.79
CA ILE A 67 2.51 -4.54 -6.54
C ILE A 67 3.89 -5.13 -6.21
N VAL A 68 4.59 -5.70 -7.19
CA VAL A 68 5.96 -6.22 -6.98
C VAL A 68 6.92 -5.09 -6.62
N THR A 69 6.84 -3.96 -7.31
CA THR A 69 7.69 -2.81 -7.01
C THR A 69 7.45 -2.30 -5.59
N LEU A 70 6.19 -2.18 -5.18
CA LEU A 70 5.81 -1.82 -3.80
C LEU A 70 6.42 -2.79 -2.80
N LYS A 71 6.26 -4.11 -3.02
CA LYS A 71 6.83 -5.16 -2.15
C LYS A 71 8.34 -4.99 -2.00
N TYR A 72 9.08 -4.91 -3.12
CA TYR A 72 10.54 -4.82 -3.10
C TYR A 72 11.03 -3.53 -2.44
N LEU A 73 10.37 -2.39 -2.65
CA LEU A 73 10.77 -1.13 -2.01
C LEU A 73 10.48 -1.14 -0.50
N VAL A 74 9.35 -1.74 -0.07
CA VAL A 74 9.03 -1.90 1.35
C VAL A 74 10.03 -2.81 2.04
N GLU A 75 10.46 -3.89 1.38
CA GLU A 75 11.40 -4.89 1.92
C GLU A 75 12.88 -4.57 1.65
N ALA A 76 13.19 -3.53 0.87
CA ALA A 76 14.56 -3.20 0.42
C ALA A 76 15.54 -3.07 1.59
N HIS A 77 15.12 -2.45 2.68
CA HIS A 77 15.94 -2.27 3.89
C HIS A 77 16.39 -3.60 4.53
N GLN A 78 15.63 -4.69 4.32
CA GLN A 78 15.94 -6.01 4.85
C GLN A 78 17.01 -6.74 4.03
N SER A 79 17.08 -6.46 2.72
CA SER A 79 17.93 -7.19 1.78
C SER A 79 19.15 -6.40 1.31
N LEU A 80 19.09 -5.06 1.28
CA LEU A 80 20.05 -4.20 0.60
C LEU A 80 20.86 -3.28 1.54
N GLN A 81 20.82 -3.50 2.86
CA GLN A 81 21.47 -2.61 3.85
C GLN A 81 21.15 -1.13 3.60
N SER A 82 19.87 -0.85 3.29
CA SER A 82 19.38 0.50 2.98
C SER A 82 18.45 1.00 4.07
N GLU A 83 18.28 2.32 4.15
CA GLU A 83 17.28 2.94 5.02
C GLU A 83 15.85 2.59 4.58
N LYS A 84 14.91 2.65 5.53
CA LYS A 84 13.49 2.44 5.22
C LYS A 84 12.98 3.55 4.32
N MET A 85 12.18 3.17 3.31
CA MET A 85 11.54 4.09 2.37
C MET A 85 10.05 4.26 2.67
N GLU A 86 9.50 5.45 2.40
CA GLU A 86 8.07 5.70 2.44
C GLU A 86 7.50 5.49 1.03
N VAL A 87 6.77 4.41 0.82
CA VAL A 87 6.32 4.00 -0.51
C VAL A 87 4.81 4.03 -0.57
N TRP A 88 4.24 4.78 -1.51
CA TRP A 88 2.79 4.88 -1.72
C TRP A 88 2.43 4.36 -3.11
N LEU A 89 1.43 3.50 -3.19
CA LEU A 89 0.89 3.00 -4.45
C LEU A 89 -0.40 3.74 -4.79
N PHE A 90 -0.47 4.24 -6.03
CA PHE A 90 -1.64 4.92 -6.57
C PHE A 90 -2.19 4.09 -7.72
N GLU A 91 -3.40 3.55 -7.54
CA GLU A 91 -4.18 2.89 -8.59
C GLU A 91 -5.38 3.75 -8.93
N TYR A 92 -5.67 3.87 -10.23
CA TYR A 92 -6.82 4.60 -10.74
C TYR A 92 -8.13 3.82 -10.53
N GLN A 93 -8.07 2.50 -10.64
CA GLN A 93 -9.19 1.59 -10.44
C GLN A 93 -9.49 1.32 -8.96
N PRO A 94 -10.73 0.92 -8.62
CA PRO A 94 -11.09 0.61 -7.24
C PRO A 94 -10.47 -0.69 -6.72
N GLN A 95 -9.82 -1.47 -7.58
CA GLN A 95 -9.17 -2.74 -7.26
C GLN A 95 -7.78 -2.83 -7.90
N ILE A 96 -6.92 -3.65 -7.29
CA ILE A 96 -5.60 -4.00 -7.83
C ILE A 96 -5.72 -5.12 -8.86
N GLY A 97 -4.64 -5.39 -9.61
CA GLY A 97 -4.57 -6.46 -10.61
C GLY A 97 -4.35 -5.94 -12.03
N GLY A 98 -4.65 -4.68 -12.31
CA GLY A 98 -4.40 -4.03 -13.59
C GLY A 98 -5.09 -4.76 -14.74
N ALA A 99 -4.34 -5.24 -15.73
CA ALA A 99 -4.92 -5.95 -16.87
C ALA A 99 -5.67 -7.22 -16.47
N PHE A 100 -5.24 -7.91 -15.40
CA PHE A 100 -5.89 -9.12 -14.90
C PHE A 100 -7.23 -8.85 -14.19
N ALA A 101 -7.48 -7.59 -13.80
CA ALA A 101 -8.75 -7.14 -13.25
C ALA A 101 -9.66 -6.52 -14.32
N ALA A 102 -9.08 -5.69 -15.19
CA ALA A 102 -9.82 -4.76 -16.04
C ALA A 102 -10.01 -5.23 -17.48
N ARG A 103 -9.22 -6.19 -17.94
CA ARG A 103 -9.16 -6.62 -19.36
C ARG A 103 -9.23 -8.13 -19.49
N VAL A 104 -10.20 -8.70 -18.77
CA VAL A 104 -10.50 -10.11 -18.78
C VAL A 104 -11.57 -10.39 -19.83
N TYR A 105 -11.32 -11.38 -20.67
CA TYR A 105 -12.31 -11.96 -21.57
C TYR A 105 -12.84 -13.26 -20.98
N GLU A 106 -14.04 -13.65 -21.40
CA GLU A 106 -14.58 -14.99 -21.12
C GLU A 106 -13.58 -16.06 -21.59
N ASP A 107 -13.35 -17.06 -20.74
CA ASP A 107 -12.42 -18.17 -20.96
C ASP A 107 -10.95 -17.76 -21.21
N ALA A 108 -10.54 -16.56 -20.76
CA ALA A 108 -9.15 -16.16 -20.84
C ALA A 108 -8.26 -17.02 -19.93
N GLU A 109 -7.05 -17.33 -20.39
CA GLU A 109 -6.05 -18.09 -19.65
C GLU A 109 -4.65 -17.52 -19.92
N LEU A 110 -3.77 -17.57 -18.91
CA LEU A 110 -2.36 -17.28 -19.10
C LEU A 110 -1.74 -18.28 -20.07
N VAL A 111 -0.96 -17.80 -21.02
CA VAL A 111 -0.25 -18.64 -22.01
C VAL A 111 1.00 -19.33 -21.44
N SER A 112 1.30 -19.13 -20.16
CA SER A 112 2.47 -19.66 -19.48
C SER A 112 2.06 -20.36 -18.18
N SER A 113 2.73 -21.48 -17.89
CA SER A 113 2.50 -22.25 -16.66
C SER A 113 2.68 -21.37 -15.41
N LYS A 114 1.95 -21.69 -14.34
CA LYS A 114 2.11 -21.10 -13.01
C LYS A 114 3.54 -21.20 -12.49
N GLN A 115 4.29 -22.23 -12.88
CA GLN A 115 5.69 -22.40 -12.45
C GLN A 115 6.61 -21.34 -13.06
N LEU A 116 6.25 -20.81 -14.24
CA LEU A 116 7.02 -19.79 -14.95
C LEU A 116 6.51 -18.37 -14.69
N THR A 117 5.24 -18.22 -14.28
CA THR A 117 4.56 -16.92 -14.23
C THR A 117 4.40 -16.37 -12.81
N THR A 118 4.39 -17.24 -11.80
CA THR A 118 4.24 -16.80 -10.41
C THR A 118 5.46 -16.04 -9.92
N PHE A 119 5.28 -15.13 -8.96
CA PHE A 119 6.40 -14.40 -8.36
C PHE A 119 7.39 -15.38 -7.71
N SER A 120 8.66 -14.97 -7.64
CA SER A 120 9.77 -15.85 -7.25
C SER A 120 9.53 -16.59 -5.93
N ASP A 121 8.91 -15.93 -4.95
CA ASP A 121 8.64 -16.42 -3.60
C ASP A 121 7.15 -16.69 -3.31
N PHE A 122 6.29 -16.62 -4.32
CA PHE A 122 4.86 -16.94 -4.19
C PHE A 122 4.51 -18.06 -5.15
N ARG A 123 4.01 -19.18 -4.64
CA ARG A 123 3.57 -20.31 -5.47
C ARG A 123 2.06 -20.47 -5.37
N TYR A 124 1.41 -20.60 -6.52
CA TYR A 124 0.00 -20.90 -6.59
C TYR A 124 -0.24 -22.38 -6.26
N GLY A 125 -1.06 -22.64 -5.24
CA GLY A 125 -1.28 -23.98 -4.68
C GLY A 125 -2.36 -24.81 -5.36
N GLY A 126 -3.14 -24.25 -6.29
CA GLY A 126 -4.20 -24.99 -6.98
C GLY A 126 -3.66 -26.02 -7.98
N PRO A 127 -4.49 -26.99 -8.41
CA PRO A 127 -4.06 -28.11 -9.24
C PRO A 127 -3.72 -27.75 -10.70
N GLN A 128 -4.38 -26.75 -11.28
CA GLN A 128 -4.24 -26.33 -12.67
C GLN A 128 -2.85 -25.77 -12.98
N ASP A 129 -2.33 -26.02 -14.19
CA ASP A 129 -1.00 -25.55 -14.59
C ASP A 129 -1.04 -24.13 -15.16
N PHE A 130 -2.09 -23.81 -15.92
CA PHE A 130 -2.34 -22.48 -16.45
C PHE A 130 -3.44 -21.79 -15.63
N LEU A 131 -3.31 -20.48 -15.43
CA LEU A 131 -4.22 -19.73 -14.57
C LEU A 131 -5.13 -18.86 -15.43
N SER A 132 -6.44 -19.04 -15.26
CA SER A 132 -7.45 -18.07 -15.69
C SER A 132 -7.57 -16.90 -14.70
N PRO A 133 -8.17 -15.77 -15.10
CA PRO A 133 -8.26 -14.57 -14.29
C PRO A 133 -8.88 -14.75 -12.89
N GLU A 134 -9.85 -15.64 -12.73
CA GLU A 134 -10.44 -15.96 -11.43
C GLU A 134 -9.43 -16.54 -10.42
N HIS A 135 -8.35 -17.14 -10.91
CA HIS A 135 -7.29 -17.70 -10.07
C HIS A 135 -6.19 -16.68 -9.71
N ILE A 136 -6.07 -15.60 -10.48
CA ILE A 136 -5.03 -14.58 -10.30
C ILE A 136 -5.40 -13.63 -9.15
N GLY A 137 -6.68 -13.57 -8.79
CA GLY A 137 -7.19 -12.77 -7.68
C GLY A 137 -7.17 -11.29 -8.05
N CYS A 138 -8.30 -10.82 -8.55
CA CYS A 138 -8.59 -9.42 -8.80
C CYS A 138 -9.98 -9.10 -8.25
#